data_AF-A0A4R1BQU2-F1
#
_entry.id   AF-A0A4R1BQU2-F1
#
_cell.length_a   1.000
_cell.length_b   1.000
_cell.length_c   1.000
_cell.angle_alpha   90.00
_cell.angle_beta   90.00
_cell.angle_gamma   90.00
#
_symmetry.space_group_name_H-M   'P 1'
#
loop_
_entity.id
_entity.type
_entity.pdbx_description
1 polymer ?
#
loop_
_entity_poly.entity_id
_entity_poly.type
_entity_poly.pdbx_seq_one_letter_code
_entity_poly.pdbx_strand_id
1 'polypeptide(L)' 'MSINVSLSDVANEPFISLKPGYDLREMPDAVMRQAGLNFRFVFEGDNLAVIPNLIRAGLGIGFVPAITWSTAMESFRRS' A
#
# COMPACT_ATOMS: atom_id res chain seq x y z
N MET A 1 19.24 -7.99 -7.83
CA MET A 1 19.56 -7.62 -6.43
C MET A 1 18.25 -7.15 -5.81
N SER A 2 17.73 -7.89 -4.83
CA SER A 2 16.48 -7.52 -4.14
C SER A 2 16.84 -6.86 -2.81
N ILE A 3 16.20 -5.74 -2.52
CA ILE A 3 16.27 -5.06 -1.21
C ILE A 3 15.14 -5.59 -0.33
N ASN A 4 15.45 -5.86 0.94
CA ASN A 4 14.48 -6.31 1.94
C ASN A 4 14.38 -5.24 3.04
N VAL A 5 13.18 -5.04 3.56
CA VAL A 5 12.87 -4.08 4.62
C VAL A 5 12.02 -4.79 5.66
N SER A 6 12.30 -4.56 6.95
CA SER A 6 11.48 -5.11 8.03
C SER A 6 10.23 -4.24 8.20
N LEU A 7 9.10 -4.85 8.58
CA LEU A 7 7.87 -4.10 8.86
C LEU A 7 8.05 -3.05 9.97
N SER A 8 8.91 -3.34 10.95
CA SER A 8 9.27 -2.40 12.02
C SER A 8 9.96 -1.14 11.50
N ASP A 9 10.73 -1.24 10.42
CA ASP A 9 11.50 -0.12 9.86
C ASP A 9 10.57 0.94 9.26
N VAL A 10 9.36 0.54 8.87
CA VAL A 10 8.36 1.39 8.23
C VAL A 10 7.14 1.66 9.11
N ALA A 11 7.10 1.15 10.35
CA ALA A 11 5.89 1.21 11.18
C ALA A 11 5.37 2.65 11.45
N ASN A 12 6.26 3.64 11.42
CA ASN A 12 5.94 5.06 11.66
C ASN A 12 5.74 5.88 10.37
N GLU A 13 5.87 5.25 9.21
CA GLU A 13 5.70 5.91 7.91
C GLU A 13 4.20 6.14 7.60
N PRO A 14 3.87 7.10 6.72
CA PRO A 14 2.50 7.25 6.25
C PRO A 14 2.09 6.07 5.38
N PHE A 15 0.96 5.44 5.73
CA PHE A 15 0.37 4.38 4.91
C PHE A 15 -0.83 4.88 4.12
N ILE A 16 -1.03 4.26 2.96
CA ILE A 16 -2.15 4.51 2.07
C ILE A 16 -2.81 3.17 1.72
N SER A 17 -4.13 3.14 1.82
CA SER A 17 -4.88 1.89 1.67
C SER A 17 -6.29 2.14 1.14
N LEU A 18 -7.00 1.06 0.84
CA LEU A 18 -8.44 1.12 0.69
C LEU A 18 -9.10 1.23 2.07
N LYS A 19 -10.31 1.80 2.12
CA LYS A 19 -11.13 1.85 3.33
C LYS A 19 -11.51 0.44 3.80
N PRO A 20 -11.83 0.26 5.10
CA PRO A 20 -12.36 -1.00 5.63
C PRO A 20 -13.54 -1.54 4.82
N GLY A 21 -13.64 -2.87 4.73
CA GLY A 21 -14.70 -3.57 3.97
C GLY A 21 -14.35 -3.86 2.51
N TYR A 22 -13.14 -3.53 2.05
CA TYR A 22 -12.61 -3.94 0.75
C TYR A 22 -11.67 -5.12 0.93
N ASP A 23 -11.75 -6.13 0.05
CA ASP A 23 -10.94 -7.35 0.15
C ASP A 23 -9.44 -7.08 0.27
N LEU A 24 -8.93 -6.05 -0.41
CA LEU A 24 -7.51 -5.69 -0.35
C LEU A 24 -7.11 -4.94 0.92
N ARG A 25 -8.07 -4.40 1.69
CA ARG A 25 -7.83 -3.81 3.02
C ARG A 25 -7.58 -4.90 4.07
N GLU A 26 -8.14 -6.09 3.90
CA GLU A 26 -7.88 -7.21 4.81
C GLU A 26 -6.39 -7.59 4.89
N MET A 27 -5.63 -7.35 3.81
CA MET A 27 -4.20 -7.68 3.76
C MET A 27 -3.34 -6.83 4.73
N PRO A 28 -3.35 -5.48 4.67
CA PRO A 28 -2.68 -4.65 5.67
C PRO A 28 -3.20 -4.90 7.08
N ASP A 29 -4.51 -5.11 7.27
CA ASP A 29 -5.10 -5.34 8.59
C ASP A 29 -4.59 -6.67 9.19
N ALA A 30 -4.48 -7.73 8.38
CA ALA A 30 -3.89 -9.00 8.80
C ALA A 30 -2.42 -8.85 9.18
N VAL A 31 -1.65 -8.07 8.42
CA VAL A 31 -0.23 -7.78 8.69
C VAL A 31 -0.07 -7.02 10.01
N MET A 32 -0.87 -5.97 10.23
CA MET A 32 -0.91 -5.24 11.50
C MET A 32 -1.16 -6.17 12.68
N ARG A 33 -2.21 -7.00 12.58
CA ARG A 33 -2.61 -7.94 13.64
C ARG A 33 -1.51 -8.96 13.94
N GLN A 34 -0.90 -9.52 12.90
CA GLN A 34 0.16 -10.53 13.07
C GLN A 34 1.45 -9.94 13.62
N ALA A 35 1.82 -8.72 13.20
CA ALA A 35 3.05 -8.07 13.63
C ALA A 35 2.92 -7.30 14.96
N GLY A 36 1.70 -7.12 15.47
CA GLY A 36 1.44 -6.26 16.62
C GLY A 36 1.74 -4.77 16.33
N LEU A 37 1.64 -4.38 15.05
CA LEU A 37 1.92 -3.03 14.58
C LEU A 37 0.62 -2.29 14.29
N ASN A 38 0.67 -0.96 14.38
CA ASN A 38 -0.43 -0.09 14.00
C ASN A 38 0.08 0.96 13.01
N PHE A 39 -0.35 0.87 11.75
CA PHE A 39 0.06 1.84 10.73
C PHE A 39 -0.83 3.08 10.78
N ARG A 40 -0.23 4.25 10.55
CA ARG A 40 -0.99 5.49 10.38
C ARG A 40 -1.43 5.64 8.93
N PHE A 41 -2.70 5.38 8.65
CA PHE A 41 -3.26 5.66 7.33
C PHE A 41 -3.47 7.17 7.14
N VAL A 42 -2.78 7.75 6.15
CA VAL A 42 -2.97 9.15 5.73
C VAL A 42 -3.96 9.29 4.58
N PHE A 43 -4.30 8.18 3.93
CA PHE A 43 -5.33 8.09 2.92
C PHE A 43 -6.03 6.73 2.96
N GLU A 44 -7.36 6.76 2.93
CA GLU A 44 -8.23 5.59 2.84
C GLU A 44 -9.28 5.86 1.75
N GLY A 45 -9.15 5.16 0.61
CA GLY A 45 -10.03 5.35 -0.55
C GLY A 45 -10.88 4.13 -0.89
N ASP A 46 -11.72 4.25 -1.92
CA ASP A 46 -12.51 3.13 -2.46
C ASP A 46 -12.12 2.73 -3.89
N ASN A 47 -11.12 3.41 -4.46
CA ASN A 47 -10.64 3.13 -5.80
C ASN A 47 -9.19 2.64 -5.77
N LEU A 48 -9.01 1.35 -6.06
CA LEU A 48 -7.71 0.71 -6.12
C LEU A 48 -6.78 1.34 -7.16
N ALA A 49 -7.33 1.84 -8.28
CA ALA A 49 -6.53 2.44 -9.36
C ALA A 49 -5.82 3.73 -8.94
N VAL A 50 -6.26 4.37 -7.85
CA VAL A 50 -5.66 5.61 -7.33
C VAL A 50 -4.41 5.32 -6.49
N ILE A 51 -4.37 4.17 -5.81
CA ILE A 51 -3.30 3.83 -4.85
C ILE A 51 -1.90 3.90 -5.47
N PRO A 52 -1.61 3.28 -6.64
CA PRO A 52 -0.27 3.35 -7.23
C PRO A 52 0.17 4.78 -7.58
N ASN A 53 -0.76 5.64 -7.98
CA ASN A 53 -0.46 7.04 -8.29
C ASN A 53 -0.07 7.82 -7.04
N LEU A 54 -0.74 7.56 -5.91
CA LEU A 54 -0.42 8.18 -4.63
C LEU A 54 0.93 7.70 -4.06
N ILE A 55 1.24 6.40 -4.17
CA ILE A 55 2.56 5.85 -3.81
C ILE A 55 3.64 6.58 -4.62
N ARG A 56 3.45 6.69 -5.94
CA ARG A 56 4.42 7.32 -6.83
C ARG A 56 4.56 8.82 -6.61
N ALA A 57 3.49 9.51 -6.21
CA ALA A 57 3.52 10.91 -5.82
C ALA A 57 4.23 11.14 -4.46
N GLY A 58 4.65 10.07 -3.77
CA GLY A 58 5.36 10.16 -2.50
C GLY A 58 4.45 10.36 -1.29
N LEU A 59 3.14 10.09 -1.41
CA LEU A 59 2.20 10.26 -0.29
C LEU A 59 2.45 9.25 0.84
N GLY A 60 2.95 8.05 0.51
CA GLY A 60 3.28 7.04 1.50
C GLY A 60 3.43 5.62 0.94
N ILE A 61 3.40 4.66 1.85
CA ILE A 61 3.57 3.23 1.59
C ILE A 61 2.20 2.56 1.42
N GLY A 62 2.05 1.72 0.40
CA GLY A 62 0.81 0.98 0.16
C GLY A 62 1.03 -0.52 -0.02
N PHE A 63 -0.02 -1.29 0.28
CA PHE A 63 -0.07 -2.72 0.00
C PHE A 63 -0.73 -2.94 -1.36
N VAL A 64 0.01 -3.53 -2.29
CA VAL A 64 -0.44 -3.79 -3.66
C VAL A 64 -0.11 -5.24 -4.04
N PRO A 65 -1.05 -5.98 -4.66
CA PRO A 65 -0.75 -7.30 -5.18
C PRO A 65 0.39 -7.25 -6.20
N ALA A 66 1.39 -8.11 -6.05
CA ALA A 66 2.55 -8.12 -6.95
C ALA A 66 2.14 -8.33 -8.43
N ILE A 67 1.08 -9.10 -8.67
CA ILE A 67 0.56 -9.39 -10.02
C ILE A 67 0.00 -8.15 -10.74
N THR A 68 -0.55 -7.18 -9.99
CA THR A 68 -1.13 -5.97 -10.58
C THR A 68 -0.13 -4.81 -10.67
N TRP A 69 1.02 -4.92 -9.99
CA TRP A 69 2.00 -3.85 -9.93
C TRP A 69 2.57 -3.48 -11.31
N SER A 70 2.88 -4.46 -12.16
CA SER A 70 3.37 -4.21 -13.52
C SER A 70 2.35 -3.44 -14.36
N THR A 71 1.07 -3.81 -14.29
CA THR A 71 -0.04 -3.13 -14.99
C THR A 71 -0.24 -1.70 -14.48
N ALA A 72 -0.12 -1.47 -13.17
CA ALA A 72 -0.19 -0.13 -12.60
C ALA A 72 0.95 0.77 -13.11
N MET A 73 2.17 0.23 -13.20
CA MET A 73 3.33 0.95 -13.73
C MET A 73 3.23 1.21 -15.25
N GLU A 74 2.65 0.28 -16.00
CA GLU A 74 2.40 0.43 -17.43
C GLU A 74 1.39 1.56 -17.72
N SER A 75 0.31 1.61 -16.95
CA SER A 75 -0.73 2.66 -17.06
C SER A 75 -0.12 4.03 -16.78
N PHE A 76 0.82 4.09 -15.83
CA PHE A 76 1.57 5.31 -15.57
C PHE A 76 2.47 5.73 -16.73
N ARG A 77 3.22 4.82 -17.38
CA ARG A 77 4.12 5.21 -18.50
C ARG A 77 3.38 5.87 -19.68
N ARG A 78 2.06 5.73 -19.76
CA ARG A 78 1.21 6.28 -20.82
C ARG A 78 0.53 7.61 -20.46
N SER A 79 0.67 8.09 -19.23
CA SER A 79 0.10 9.36 -18.72
C SER A 79 1.19 10.40 -18.50
#